data_AF-A0A523PXP7-F1
#
_entry.id   AF-A0A523PXP7-F1
#
_cell.length_a   1.000
_cell.length_b   1.000
_cell.length_c   1.000
_cell.angle_alpha   90.00
_cell.angle_beta   90.00
_cell.angle_gamma   90.00
#
_symmetry.space_group_name_H-M   'P 1'
#
loop_
_entity.id
_entity.type
_entity.pdbx_description
1 polymer ?
#
loop_
_entity_poly.entity_id
_entity_poly.type
_entity_poly.pdbx_seq_one_letter_code
_entity_poly.pdbx_strand_id
1 'polypeptide(L)'
;MGTITKQQLIAVQTHFKGLDRETRLDRLSAFFSRDVSSASSLSFTEAQEFLRAVQNQKLQDPKRKRQVRNVLSKCHELGWVLEEDPTKVDFPRLENWLLSFRSPVRKKLNHMEPPELSKIINALSAQIKKKYERS
;
A
#
# COMPACT_ATOMS: atom_id res chain seq x y z
N MET A 1 -10.90 27.67 6.50
CA MET A 1 -10.33 26.32 6.66
C MET A 1 -11.42 25.30 6.42
N GLY A 2 -11.21 24.32 5.54
CA GLY A 2 -12.24 23.33 5.20
C GLY A 2 -12.42 22.29 6.31
N THR A 3 -13.66 21.83 6.51
CA THR A 3 -13.97 20.71 7.40
C THR A 3 -13.45 19.40 6.83
N ILE A 4 -13.17 18.42 7.67
CA ILE A 4 -12.80 17.07 7.24
C ILE A 4 -13.87 16.47 6.33
N THR A 5 -13.46 15.86 5.21
CA THR A 5 -14.40 15.15 4.33
C THR A 5 -14.82 13.80 4.93
N LYS A 6 -15.99 13.30 4.53
CA LYS A 6 -16.45 11.95 4.93
C LYS A 6 -15.43 10.86 4.58
N GLN A 7 -14.78 10.96 3.41
CA GLN A 7 -13.77 9.99 2.98
C GLN A 7 -12.52 10.03 3.87
N GLN A 8 -12.03 11.21 4.22
CA GLN A 8 -10.91 11.37 5.15
C GLN A 8 -11.25 10.84 6.54
N LEU A 9 -12.45 11.14 7.05
CA LEU A 9 -12.89 10.65 8.36
C LEU A 9 -12.93 9.12 8.39
N ILE A 10 -13.48 8.48 7.36
CA ILE A 10 -13.49 7.02 7.23
C ILE A 10 -12.06 6.47 7.18
N ALA A 11 -11.16 7.10 6.42
CA ALA A 11 -9.77 6.66 6.31
C ALA A 11 -9.02 6.75 7.65
N VAL A 12 -9.18 7.86 8.37
CA VAL A 12 -8.60 8.05 9.72
C VAL A 12 -9.16 7.01 10.69
N GLN A 13 -10.49 6.83 10.72
CA GLN A 13 -11.12 5.82 11.59
C GLN A 13 -10.67 4.40 11.25
N THR A 14 -10.49 4.10 9.97
CA THR A 14 -10.03 2.79 9.48
C THR A 14 -8.59 2.51 9.91
N HIS A 15 -7.71 3.52 9.90
CA HIS A 15 -6.33 3.37 10.39
C HIS A 15 -6.29 2.88 11.85
N PHE A 16 -7.22 3.37 12.66
CA PHE A 16 -7.31 3.00 14.06
C PHE A 16 -8.28 1.85 14.37
N LYS A 17 -8.74 1.12 13.35
CA LYS A 17 -9.65 -0.01 13.55
C LYS A 17 -9.00 -1.04 14.48
N GLY A 18 -9.69 -1.38 15.57
CA GLY A 18 -9.19 -2.32 16.59
C GLY A 18 -8.61 -1.65 17.83
N LEU A 19 -8.50 -0.32 17.86
CA LEU A 19 -8.19 0.44 19.07
C LEU A 19 -9.45 1.01 19.71
N ASP A 20 -9.45 1.12 21.03
CA ASP A 20 -10.49 1.78 21.81
C ASP A 20 -10.54 3.29 21.53
N ARG A 21 -11.59 3.97 21.99
CA ARG A 21 -11.76 5.41 21.72
C ARG A 21 -10.65 6.25 22.35
N GLU A 22 -10.24 5.94 23.56
CA GLU A 22 -9.30 6.76 24.33
C GLU A 22 -7.92 6.72 23.70
N THR A 23 -7.40 5.52 23.41
CA THR A 23 -6.11 5.33 22.72
C THR A 23 -6.08 6.03 21.36
N ARG A 24 -7.22 6.09 20.65
CA ARG A 24 -7.32 6.79 19.36
C ARG A 24 -7.16 8.29 19.51
N LEU A 25 -7.83 8.86 20.50
CA LEU A 25 -7.77 10.29 20.76
C LEU A 25 -6.39 10.67 21.29
N ASP A 26 -5.83 9.88 22.20
CA ASP A 26 -4.47 10.08 22.73
C ASP A 26 -3.42 10.11 21.61
N ARG A 27 -3.47 9.17 20.66
CA ARG A 27 -2.57 9.15 19.50
C ARG A 27 -2.75 10.35 18.57
N LEU A 28 -4.00 10.78 18.33
CA LEU A 28 -4.26 11.98 17.53
C LEU A 28 -3.76 13.23 18.25
N SER A 29 -4.00 13.33 19.55
CA SER A 29 -3.56 14.45 20.38
C SER A 29 -2.02 14.55 20.42
N ALA A 30 -1.34 13.41 20.58
CA ALA A 30 0.11 13.33 20.52
C ALA A 30 0.67 13.73 19.14
N PHE A 31 0.03 13.29 18.04
CA PHE A 31 0.47 13.63 16.68
C PHE A 31 0.36 15.13 16.40
N PHE A 32 -0.76 15.77 16.76
CA PHE A 32 -0.99 17.19 16.50
C PHE A 32 -0.51 18.12 17.62
N SER A 33 0.05 17.56 18.71
CA SER A 33 0.46 18.31 19.90
C SER A 33 -0.64 19.23 20.46
N ARG A 34 -1.90 18.78 20.39
CA ARG A 34 -3.08 19.50 20.88
C ARG A 34 -4.14 18.53 21.36
N ASP A 35 -5.07 18.97 22.20
CA ASP A 35 -6.17 18.11 22.61
C ASP A 35 -7.16 17.87 21.44
N VAL A 36 -7.40 16.60 21.11
CA VAL A 36 -8.31 16.15 20.06
C VAL A 36 -9.43 15.34 20.72
N SER A 37 -10.60 15.96 20.87
CA SER A 37 -11.78 15.33 21.47
C SER A 37 -12.54 14.37 20.53
N SER A 38 -12.32 14.50 19.22
CA SER A 38 -12.95 13.66 18.19
C SER A 38 -12.15 13.64 16.89
N ALA A 39 -12.10 12.51 16.19
CA ALA A 39 -11.55 12.45 14.83
C ALA A 39 -12.29 13.35 13.82
N SER A 40 -13.55 13.72 14.12
CA SER A 40 -14.34 14.66 13.31
C SER A 40 -13.99 16.13 13.53
N SER A 41 -13.23 16.45 14.58
CA SER A 41 -12.79 17.84 14.87
C SER A 41 -11.53 18.23 14.12
N LEU A 42 -10.95 17.30 13.35
CA LEU A 42 -9.84 17.59 12.45
C LEU A 42 -10.32 18.46 11.28
N SER A 43 -9.49 19.41 10.88
CA SER A 43 -9.64 20.12 9.62
C SER A 43 -9.27 19.23 8.42
N PHE A 44 -9.66 19.65 7.22
CA PHE A 44 -9.25 18.99 5.98
C PHE A 44 -7.72 18.81 5.88
N THR A 45 -6.97 19.86 6.24
CA THR A 45 -5.51 19.89 6.14
C THR A 45 -4.86 18.95 7.14
N GLU A 46 -5.29 19.00 8.41
CA GLU A 46 -4.80 18.10 9.47
C GLU A 46 -5.08 16.63 9.12
N ALA A 47 -6.30 16.32 8.69
CA ALA A 47 -6.65 14.97 8.28
C ALA A 47 -5.77 14.49 7.11
N GLN A 48 -5.48 15.36 6.15
CA GLN A 48 -4.60 15.04 5.03
C GLN A 48 -3.14 14.84 5.47
N GLU A 49 -2.65 15.66 6.39
CA GLU A 49 -1.30 15.55 6.97
C GLU A 49 -1.13 14.22 7.72
N PHE A 50 -2.07 13.88 8.59
CA PHE A 50 -2.06 12.60 9.31
C PHE A 50 -2.07 11.40 8.36
N LEU A 51 -2.97 11.39 7.37
CA LEU A 51 -3.05 10.30 6.40
C LEU A 51 -1.76 10.16 5.57
N ARG A 52 -1.10 11.27 5.22
CA ARG A 52 0.21 11.24 4.57
C ARG A 52 1.29 10.67 5.49
N ALA A 53 1.33 11.07 6.76
CA ALA A 53 2.29 10.54 7.72
C ALA A 53 2.13 9.02 7.91
N VAL A 54 0.88 8.56 8.07
CA VAL A 54 0.54 7.14 8.13
C VAL A 54 0.99 6.40 6.87
N GLN A 55 0.71 6.95 5.69
CA GLN A 55 1.12 6.34 4.42
C GLN A 55 2.65 6.26 4.31
N ASN A 56 3.37 7.33 4.67
CA ASN A 56 4.83 7.34 4.67
C ASN A 56 5.41 6.31 5.63
N GLN A 57 4.85 6.17 6.83
CA GLN A 57 5.27 5.15 7.78
C GLN A 57 5.08 3.74 7.21
N LYS A 58 3.96 3.46 6.54
CA LYS A 58 3.74 2.19 5.83
C LYS A 58 4.75 1.97 4.71
N LEU A 59 5.12 3.01 3.96
CA LEU A 59 6.15 2.90 2.92
C LEU A 59 7.54 2.59 3.52
N GLN A 60 7.78 2.99 4.77
CA GLN A 60 9.02 2.71 5.49
C GLN A 60 9.08 1.30 6.10
N ASP A 61 7.97 0.56 6.16
CA ASP A 61 7.92 -0.82 6.70
C ASP A 61 8.96 -1.71 5.98
N PRO A 62 10.00 -2.21 6.70
CA PRO A 62 11.05 -3.02 6.11
C PRO A 62 10.51 -4.33 5.50
N LYS A 63 9.46 -4.91 6.09
CA LYS A 63 8.83 -6.13 5.57
C LYS A 63 8.19 -5.85 4.22
N ARG A 64 7.41 -4.77 4.12
CA ARG A 64 6.80 -4.32 2.87
C ARG A 64 7.84 -4.04 1.81
N LYS A 65 8.91 -3.31 2.14
CA LYS A 65 10.02 -3.02 1.20
C LYS A 65 10.65 -4.30 0.64
N ARG A 66 10.93 -5.28 1.49
CA ARG A 66 11.48 -6.58 1.06
C ARG A 66 10.54 -7.32 0.11
N GLN A 67 9.23 -7.30 0.39
CA GLN A 67 8.24 -7.95 -0.47
C GLN A 67 8.09 -7.23 -1.82
N VAL A 68 8.07 -5.90 -1.84
CA VAL A 68 8.05 -5.12 -3.09
C VAL A 68 9.27 -5.46 -3.95
N ARG A 69 10.47 -5.51 -3.35
CA ARG A 69 11.68 -5.96 -4.07
C ARG A 69 11.55 -7.37 -4.64
N ASN A 70 10.94 -8.29 -3.90
CA ASN A 70 10.68 -9.65 -4.38
C ASN A 70 9.71 -9.66 -5.57
N VAL A 71 8.62 -8.87 -5.53
CA VAL A 71 7.72 -8.71 -6.68
C VAL A 71 8.48 -8.25 -7.92
N LEU A 72 9.33 -7.21 -7.80
CA LEU A 72 10.13 -6.71 -8.92
C LEU A 72 11.12 -7.76 -9.43
N SER A 73 11.79 -8.49 -8.53
CA SER A 73 12.68 -9.61 -8.91
C SER A 73 11.95 -10.67 -9.72
N LYS A 74 10.71 -11.01 -9.35
CA LYS A 74 9.89 -11.97 -10.09
C LYS A 74 9.48 -11.45 -11.47
N CYS A 75 9.25 -10.14 -11.60
CA CYS A 75 9.03 -9.51 -12.90
C CYS A 75 10.27 -9.66 -13.81
N HIS A 76 11.48 -9.50 -13.27
CA HIS A 76 12.71 -9.77 -14.03
C HIS A 76 12.79 -11.23 -14.50
N GLU A 77 12.52 -12.20 -13.62
CA GLU A 77 12.50 -13.64 -13.99
C GLU A 77 11.47 -13.97 -15.09
N LEU A 78 10.35 -13.25 -15.11
CA LEU A 78 9.35 -13.37 -16.17
C LEU A 78 9.75 -12.71 -17.48
N GLY A 79 10.78 -11.84 -17.47
CA GLY A 79 11.16 -11.01 -18.61
C GLY A 79 10.24 -9.79 -18.79
N TRP A 80 9.58 -9.34 -17.72
CA TRP A 80 8.78 -8.10 -17.73
C TRP A 80 9.68 -6.91 -17.46
N VAL A 81 10.59 -6.67 -18.39
CA VAL A 81 11.60 -5.60 -18.35
C VAL A 81 11.41 -4.68 -19.54
N LEU A 82 11.91 -3.46 -19.46
CA LEU A 82 11.86 -2.52 -20.59
C LEU A 82 12.79 -3.01 -21.70
N GLU A 83 12.37 -2.87 -22.96
CA GLU A 83 13.18 -3.26 -24.12
C GLU A 83 14.45 -2.40 -24.23
N GLU A 84 14.32 -1.10 -23.96
CA GLU A 84 15.43 -0.14 -23.96
C GLU A 84 16.40 -0.34 -22.78
N ASP A 85 15.91 -0.84 -21.66
CA ASP A 85 16.69 -1.03 -20.43
C ASP A 85 16.23 -2.29 -19.66
N PRO A 86 16.82 -3.46 -19.94
CA PRO A 86 16.48 -4.71 -19.29
C PRO A 86 16.73 -4.73 -17.77
N THR A 87 17.47 -3.75 -17.24
CA THR A 87 17.72 -3.62 -15.79
C THR A 87 16.52 -3.06 -15.04
N LYS A 88 15.53 -2.50 -15.75
CA LYS A 88 14.31 -1.95 -15.17
C LYS A 88 13.09 -2.80 -15.51
N VAL A 89 12.23 -2.98 -14.51
CA VAL A 89 10.92 -3.62 -14.69
C VAL A 89 10.02 -2.73 -15.56
N ASP A 90 9.29 -3.37 -16.47
CA ASP A 90 8.19 -2.75 -17.20
C ASP A 90 7.01 -2.52 -16.24
N PHE A 91 7.00 -1.33 -15.63
CA PHE A 91 5.95 -0.91 -14.70
C PHE A 91 4.56 -0.87 -15.33
N PRO A 92 4.35 -0.30 -16.53
CA PRO A 92 3.05 -0.34 -17.20
C PRO A 92 2.49 -1.77 -17.34
N ARG A 93 3.32 -2.73 -17.75
CA ARG A 93 2.91 -4.14 -17.85
C ARG A 93 2.56 -4.73 -16.50
N LEU A 94 3.36 -4.46 -15.47
CA LEU A 94 3.08 -4.89 -14.10
C LEU A 94 1.77 -4.28 -13.58
N GLU A 95 1.56 -2.97 -13.72
CA GLU A 95 0.34 -2.30 -13.27
C GLU A 95 -0.91 -2.85 -13.97
N ASN A 96 -0.85 -3.04 -15.28
CA ASN A 96 -1.94 -3.65 -16.05
C ASN A 96 -2.25 -5.07 -15.57
N TRP A 97 -1.22 -5.88 -15.32
CA TRP A 97 -1.43 -7.23 -14.77
C TRP A 97 -2.06 -7.17 -13.37
N LEU A 98 -1.57 -6.28 -12.49
CA LEU A 98 -2.05 -6.13 -11.12
C LEU A 98 -3.53 -5.72 -11.04
N LEU A 99 -4.03 -4.97 -12.02
CA LEU A 99 -5.43 -4.55 -12.13
C LEU A 99 -6.31 -5.56 -12.90
N SER A 100 -5.70 -6.50 -13.62
CA SER A 100 -6.44 -7.51 -14.40
C SER A 100 -7.12 -8.57 -13.54
N PHE A 101 -8.04 -9.32 -14.15
CA PHE A 101 -8.71 -10.47 -13.49
C PHE A 101 -7.74 -11.59 -13.06
N ARG A 102 -6.54 -11.63 -13.63
CA ARG A 102 -5.49 -12.63 -13.33
C ARG A 102 -4.74 -12.34 -12.03
N SER A 103 -4.78 -11.10 -11.55
CA SER A 103 -4.19 -10.72 -10.26
C SER A 103 -5.11 -11.13 -9.11
N PRO A 104 -4.59 -11.80 -8.07
CA PRO A 104 -5.40 -12.25 -6.93
C PRO A 104 -5.83 -11.11 -5.99
N VAL A 105 -5.26 -9.91 -6.14
CA VAL A 105 -5.55 -8.75 -5.26
C VAL A 105 -6.30 -7.63 -5.99
N ARG A 106 -6.05 -7.44 -7.30
CA ARG A 106 -6.71 -6.38 -8.11
C ARG A 106 -6.55 -4.97 -7.55
N LYS A 107 -5.32 -4.61 -7.18
CA LYS A 107 -5.00 -3.31 -6.58
C LYS A 107 -3.65 -2.83 -7.11
N LYS A 108 -3.40 -1.51 -7.09
CA LYS A 108 -2.07 -0.95 -7.38
C LYS A 108 -1.06 -1.36 -6.33
N LEU A 109 0.19 -1.61 -6.74
CA LEU A 109 1.28 -2.08 -5.88
C LEU A 109 1.48 -1.18 -4.65
N ASN A 110 1.42 0.14 -4.84
CA ASN A 110 1.62 1.11 -3.76
C ASN A 110 0.56 1.04 -2.66
N HIS A 111 -0.64 0.53 -2.97
CA HIS A 111 -1.76 0.45 -2.02
C HIS A 111 -1.89 -0.94 -1.39
N MET A 112 -0.98 -1.87 -1.70
CA MET A 112 -1.01 -3.21 -1.13
C MET A 112 -0.35 -3.28 0.24
N GLU A 113 -1.00 -4.01 1.14
CA GLU A 113 -0.47 -4.37 2.45
C GLU A 113 0.39 -5.65 2.37
N PRO A 114 1.29 -5.91 3.35
CA PRO A 114 2.15 -7.09 3.36
C PRO A 114 1.48 -8.45 3.07
N PRO A 115 0.30 -8.78 3.61
CA PRO A 115 -0.37 -10.05 3.30
C PRO A 115 -0.88 -10.10 1.84
N GLU A 116 -1.26 -8.95 1.27
CA GLU A 116 -1.67 -8.86 -0.13
C GLU A 116 -0.45 -9.04 -1.06
N LEU A 117 0.69 -8.42 -0.72
CA LEU A 117 1.95 -8.61 -1.45
C LEU A 117 2.41 -10.07 -1.47
N SER A 118 2.23 -10.82 -0.37
CA SER A 118 2.52 -12.27 -0.36
C SER A 118 1.71 -13.04 -1.39
N LYS A 119 0.43 -12.69 -1.59
CA LYS A 119 -0.42 -13.34 -2.60
C LYS A 119 0.09 -13.06 -4.02
N ILE A 120 0.54 -11.83 -4.28
CA ILE A 120 1.15 -11.46 -5.57
C ILE A 120 2.43 -12.24 -5.82
N ILE A 121 3.34 -12.29 -4.85
CA ILE A 121 4.61 -13.04 -4.97
C ILE A 121 4.34 -14.51 -5.30
N ASN A 122 3.37 -15.14 -4.63
CA ASN A 122 3.01 -16.53 -4.89
C ASN A 122 2.44 -16.71 -6.30
N ALA A 123 1.58 -15.80 -6.75
CA ALA A 123 1.01 -15.85 -8.10
C ALA A 123 2.07 -15.72 -9.19
N LEU A 124 3.00 -14.75 -9.06
CA LEU A 124 4.11 -14.59 -9.99
C LEU A 124 5.04 -15.81 -9.97
N SER A 125 5.36 -16.35 -8.80
CA SER A 125 6.18 -17.57 -8.66
C SER A 125 5.53 -18.77 -9.36
N ALA A 126 4.20 -18.91 -9.26
CA ALA A 126 3.48 -19.96 -9.97
C ALA A 126 3.52 -19.77 -11.50
N GLN A 127 3.47 -18.53 -11.99
CA GLN A 127 3.64 -18.24 -13.42
C GLN A 127 5.06 -18.59 -13.90
N ILE A 128 6.08 -18.26 -13.12
CA ILE A 128 7.48 -18.59 -13.42
C ILE A 128 7.67 -20.11 -13.47
N LYS A 129 7.16 -20.85 -12.48
CA LYS A 129 7.23 -22.32 -12.47
C LYS A 129 6.62 -22.91 -13.75
N LYS A 130 5.43 -22.45 -14.16
CA LYS A 130 4.79 -22.88 -15.41
C LYS A 130 5.58 -22.53 -16.67
N LYS A 131 6.36 -21.43 -16.66
CA LYS A 131 7.23 -21.04 -17.77
C LYS A 131 8.37 -22.05 -17.93
N TYR A 132 9.01 -22.44 -16.83
CA TYR A 132 10.10 -23.41 -16.83
C TYR A 132 9.64 -24.84 -17.12
N GLU A 133 8.46 -25.27 -16.64
CA GLU A 133 7.92 -26.60 -16.97
C GLU A 133 7.55 -26.78 -18.45
N ARG A 134 7.41 -25.69 -19.20
CA ARG A 134 7.07 -25.67 -20.63
C ARG A 134 8.27 -25.41 -21.54
N SER A 135 9.43 -25.11 -20.97
CA SER A 135 10.69 -24.89 -21.70
C SER A 135 11.47 -26.19 -21.75
#